data_AF-A0A1J4TTD5-F1
#
_entry.id   AF-A0A1J4TTD5-F1
#
_cell.length_a   1.000
_cell.length_b   1.000
_cell.length_c   1.000
_cell.angle_alpha   90.00
_cell.angle_beta   90.00
_cell.angle_gamma   90.00
#
_symmetry.space_group_name_H-M   'P 1'
#
loop_
_entity.id
_entity.type
_entity.pdbx_description
1 polymer ?
#
loop_
_entity_poly.entity_id
_entity_poly.type
_entity_poly.pdbx_seq_one_letter_code
_entity_poly.pdbx_strand_id
1 'polypeptide(L)'
;MLENIALIKEVHELLGREKAEALANEYLQKIGLSHIGLYRLNQCSDVEIFYVMFIRALMSKATDVIITTPFSLISNLRDIEPIIATLKLLGSEKNIFILDSVINELHYKEKSCHIVK
;
A
#
# COMPACT_ATOMS: atom_id res chain seq x y z
N MET A 1 13.82 -2.67 -0.91
CA MET A 1 12.72 -1.98 -0.22
C MET A 1 12.34 -2.59 1.13
N LEU A 2 12.90 -3.74 1.54
CA LEU A 2 12.53 -4.42 2.78
C LEU A 2 12.78 -3.56 4.03
N GLU A 3 14.00 -3.03 4.17
CA GLU A 3 14.37 -2.11 5.25
C GLU A 3 13.44 -0.89 5.30
N ASN A 4 13.10 -0.33 4.13
CA ASN A 4 12.23 0.83 4.03
C ASN A 4 10.84 0.55 4.63
N ILE A 5 10.30 -0.64 4.39
CA ILE A 5 9.03 -1.07 4.96
C ILE A 5 9.17 -1.33 6.48
N ALA A 6 10.19 -2.08 6.88
CA ALA A 6 10.46 -2.50 8.26
C ALA A 6 10.63 -1.32 9.25
N LEU A 7 11.22 -0.20 8.79
CA LEU A 7 11.48 0.99 9.59
C LEU A 7 10.27 1.49 10.39
N ILE A 8 9.04 1.31 9.89
CA ILE A 8 7.84 1.72 10.63
C ILE A 8 7.73 0.96 11.96
N LYS A 9 7.94 -0.36 11.97
CA LYS A 9 7.87 -1.19 13.19
C LYS A 9 9.08 -1.00 14.08
N GLU A 10 10.26 -0.85 13.50
CA GLU A 10 11.49 -0.60 14.26
C GLU A 10 11.40 0.71 15.06
N VAL A 11 10.94 1.79 14.43
CA VAL A 11 10.91 3.11 15.05
C VAL A 11 9.71 3.27 15.99
N HIS A 12 8.51 2.88 15.57
CA HIS A 12 7.29 3.16 16.34
C HIS A 12 6.95 2.09 17.38
N GLU A 13 7.49 0.88 17.22
CA GLU A 13 7.19 -0.25 18.10
C GLU A 13 8.43 -0.89 18.73
N LEU A 14 9.63 -0.36 18.45
CA LEU A 14 10.91 -0.89 18.93
C LEU A 14 11.08 -2.38 18.60
N LEU A 15 10.47 -2.83 17.51
CA LEU A 15 10.58 -4.20 17.06
C LEU A 15 12.01 -4.43 16.54
N GLY A 16 12.62 -5.56 16.91
CA GLY A 16 13.94 -5.92 16.41
C GLY A 16 13.94 -6.03 14.88
N ARG A 17 15.01 -5.54 14.26
CA ARG A 17 15.21 -5.47 12.80
C ARG A 17 14.77 -6.74 12.08
N GLU A 18 15.29 -7.90 12.47
CA GLU A 18 14.98 -9.19 11.82
C GLU A 18 13.48 -9.49 11.82
N LYS A 19 12.77 -9.19 12.91
CA LYS A 19 11.31 -9.40 13.00
C LYS A 19 10.55 -8.39 12.16
N ALA A 20 10.98 -7.13 12.14
CA ALA A 20 10.36 -6.09 11.32
C ALA A 20 10.54 -6.37 9.82
N GLU A 21 11.73 -6.80 9.41
CA GLU A 21 12.03 -7.24 8.06
C GLU A 21 11.26 -8.52 7.68
N ALA A 22 11.10 -9.49 8.59
CA ALA A 22 10.29 -10.67 8.33
C ALA A 22 8.82 -10.30 8.03
N LEU A 23 8.20 -9.44 8.84
CA LEU A 23 6.83 -8.95 8.60
C LEU A 23 6.72 -8.19 7.27
N ALA A 24 7.71 -7.35 6.96
CA ALA A 24 7.77 -6.64 5.68
C ALA A 24 7.82 -7.63 4.50
N ASN A 25 8.61 -8.70 4.62
CA ASN A 25 8.75 -9.71 3.59
C ASN A 25 7.46 -10.52 3.40
N GLU A 26 6.77 -10.85 4.48
CA GLU A 26 5.47 -11.54 4.43
C GLU A 26 4.44 -10.73 3.62
N TYR A 27 4.35 -9.42 3.84
CA TYR A 27 3.49 -8.55 3.06
C TYR A 27 3.86 -8.52 1.58
N LEU A 28 5.15 -8.38 1.25
CA LEU A 28 5.63 -8.40 -0.13
C LEU A 28 5.36 -9.76 -0.81
N GLN A 29 5.58 -10.85 -0.09
CA GLN A 29 5.34 -12.21 -0.59
C GLN A 29 3.85 -12.43 -0.89
N LYS A 30 2.95 -11.91 -0.04
CA LYS A 30 1.50 -12.03 -0.20
C LYS A 30 1.00 -11.49 -1.55
N ILE A 31 1.70 -10.50 -2.10
CA ILE A 31 1.35 -9.85 -3.38
C ILE A 31 2.34 -10.18 -4.50
N GLY A 32 3.24 -11.15 -4.30
CA GLY A 32 4.20 -11.59 -5.32
C GLY A 32 5.31 -10.58 -5.62
N LEU A 33 5.62 -9.66 -4.70
CA LEU A 33 6.65 -8.63 -4.85
C LEU A 33 7.91 -8.89 -4.02
N SER A 34 8.21 -10.13 -3.62
CA SER A 34 9.42 -10.42 -2.83
C SER A 34 10.72 -10.01 -3.53
N HIS A 35 10.75 -9.96 -4.88
CA HIS A 35 11.94 -9.56 -5.64
C HIS A 35 12.39 -8.12 -5.38
N ILE A 36 11.48 -7.21 -5.01
CA ILE A 36 11.82 -5.80 -4.73
C ILE A 36 12.45 -5.60 -3.34
N GLY A 37 12.54 -6.67 -2.54
CA GLY A 37 13.11 -6.62 -1.18
C GLY A 37 14.50 -5.96 -1.14
N LEU A 38 15.33 -6.23 -2.16
CA LEU A 38 16.69 -5.68 -2.28
C LEU A 38 16.79 -4.42 -3.16
N TYR A 39 15.69 -4.00 -3.78
CA TYR A 39 15.69 -2.84 -4.68
C TYR A 39 15.83 -1.53 -3.93
N ARG A 40 16.40 -0.53 -4.61
CA ARG A 40 16.33 0.89 -4.24
C ARG A 40 15.12 1.54 -4.92
N LEU A 41 14.75 2.73 -4.44
CA LEU A 41 13.59 3.47 -4.92
C LEU A 41 13.59 3.66 -6.44
N ASN A 42 14.74 3.99 -7.03
CA ASN A 42 14.90 4.21 -8.48
C ASN A 42 14.87 2.93 -9.33
N GLN A 43 14.80 1.75 -8.71
CA GLN A 43 14.66 0.47 -9.39
C GLN A 43 13.22 -0.07 -9.34
N CYS A 44 12.32 0.63 -8.63
CA CYS A 44 10.93 0.27 -8.50
C CYS A 44 10.09 1.07 -9.50
N SER A 45 9.07 0.43 -10.05
CA SER A 45 7.98 1.10 -10.75
C SER A 45 7.11 1.94 -9.81
N ASP A 46 6.35 2.88 -10.35
CA ASP A 46 5.42 3.72 -9.56
C ASP A 46 4.40 2.87 -8.77
N VAL A 47 3.95 1.76 -9.36
CA VAL A 47 3.03 0.81 -8.72
C VAL A 47 3.70 0.04 -7.58
N GLU A 48 4.96 -0.40 -7.74
CA GLU A 48 5.72 -1.03 -6.66
C GLU A 48 5.96 -0.04 -5.51
N ILE A 49 6.27 1.22 -5.82
CA ILE A 49 6.41 2.28 -4.82
C ILE A 49 5.10 2.50 -4.07
N PHE A 50 3.97 2.54 -4.78
CA PHE A 50 2.64 2.64 -4.19
C PHE A 50 2.38 1.50 -3.18
N TYR A 51 2.64 0.24 -3.57
CA TYR A 51 2.45 -0.89 -2.66
C TYR A 51 3.39 -0.85 -1.45
N VAL A 52 4.64 -0.43 -1.63
CA VAL A 52 5.58 -0.21 -0.52
C VAL A 52 5.01 0.81 0.48
N MET A 53 4.49 1.94 -0.01
CA MET A 53 3.87 2.97 0.84
C MET A 53 2.64 2.45 1.58
N PHE A 54 1.80 1.68 0.88
CA PHE A 54 0.61 1.09 1.49
C PHE A 54 0.97 0.07 2.59
N ILE A 55 1.93 -0.83 2.33
CA ILE A 55 2.42 -1.79 3.33
C ILE A 55 3.00 -1.07 4.54
N ARG A 56 3.77 0.01 4.34
CA ARG A 56 4.26 0.85 5.45
C ARG A 56 3.11 1.40 6.32
N ALA A 57 2.02 1.84 5.70
CA ALA A 57 0.84 2.29 6.44
C ALA A 57 0.18 1.14 7.22
N LEU A 58 0.09 -0.05 6.64
CA LEU A 58 -0.41 -1.25 7.32
C LEU A 58 0.45 -1.66 8.52
N MET A 59 1.76 -1.43 8.45
CA MET A 59 2.67 -1.73 9.56
C MET A 59 2.54 -0.77 10.74
N SER A 60 1.83 0.35 10.60
CA SER A 60 1.54 1.25 11.72
C SER A 60 0.50 0.66 12.69
N LYS A 61 0.33 1.27 13.87
CA LYS A 61 -0.77 0.92 14.80
C LYS A 61 -2.10 1.60 14.46
N ALA A 62 -2.14 2.51 13.49
CA ALA A 62 -3.35 3.23 13.14
C ALA A 62 -4.43 2.27 12.62
N THR A 63 -5.68 2.43 13.06
CA THR A 63 -6.81 1.63 12.58
C THR A 63 -7.23 2.01 11.17
N ASP A 64 -6.95 3.26 10.79
CA ASP A 64 -7.36 3.85 9.53
C ASP A 64 -6.14 4.09 8.64
N VAL A 65 -6.25 3.71 7.37
CA VAL A 65 -5.28 4.03 6.32
C VAL A 65 -5.97 4.96 5.33
N ILE A 66 -5.47 6.18 5.24
CA ILE A 66 -5.98 7.18 4.30
C ILE A 66 -5.02 7.23 3.11
N ILE A 67 -5.53 6.86 1.93
CA ILE A 67 -4.83 6.97 0.66
C ILE A 67 -5.29 8.29 0.02
N THR A 68 -4.47 9.34 0.16
CA THR A 68 -4.68 10.63 -0.49
C THR A 68 -3.89 10.69 -1.79
N THR A 69 -4.55 10.64 -2.94
CA THR A 69 -3.86 10.82 -4.23
C THR A 69 -4.86 11.16 -5.33
N PRO A 70 -4.59 12.14 -6.22
CA PRO A 70 -4.99 11.94 -7.61
C PRO A 70 -4.15 10.75 -8.09
N PHE A 71 -4.71 9.79 -8.81
CA PHE A 71 -4.03 8.57 -9.28
C PHE A 71 -2.82 8.81 -10.21
N SER A 72 -2.06 9.90 -10.08
CA SER A 72 -0.91 10.26 -10.92
C SER A 72 0.21 9.22 -10.93
N LEU A 73 0.38 8.43 -9.85
CA LEU A 73 1.31 7.28 -9.82
C LEU A 73 0.74 6.04 -10.54
N ILE A 74 -0.57 6.00 -10.74
CA ILE A 74 -1.28 4.92 -11.44
C ILE A 74 -1.76 5.54 -12.75
N SER A 75 -0.86 5.55 -13.73
CA SER A 75 -0.99 6.31 -14.99
C SER A 75 -2.28 6.00 -15.77
N ASN A 76 -2.98 4.91 -15.42
CA ASN A 76 -4.23 4.49 -16.02
C ASN A 76 -5.24 3.97 -14.97
N LEU A 77 -6.38 4.66 -14.84
CA LEU A 77 -7.49 4.26 -13.97
C LEU A 77 -8.12 2.90 -14.34
N ARG A 78 -7.80 2.32 -15.51
CA ARG A 78 -8.19 0.94 -15.84
C ARG A 78 -7.51 -0.09 -14.92
N ASP A 79 -6.37 0.25 -14.34
CA ASP A 79 -5.60 -0.64 -13.47
C ASP A 79 -6.06 -0.58 -11.99
N ILE A 80 -7.10 0.21 -11.70
CA ILE A 80 -7.63 0.37 -10.35
C ILE A 80 -8.18 -0.93 -9.76
N GLU A 81 -8.81 -1.79 -10.58
CA GLU A 81 -9.41 -3.04 -10.10
C GLU A 81 -8.36 -4.02 -9.55
N PRO A 82 -7.30 -4.34 -10.31
CA PRO A 82 -6.16 -5.09 -9.77
C PRO A 82 -5.59 -4.49 -8.50
N ILE A 83 -5.50 -3.16 -8.42
CA ILE A 83 -4.98 -2.46 -7.25
C ILE A 83 -5.90 -2.64 -6.05
N ILE A 84 -7.21 -2.38 -6.19
CA ILE A 84 -8.20 -2.57 -5.13
C ILE A 84 -8.21 -4.02 -4.65
N ALA A 85 -8.15 -5.00 -5.56
CA ALA A 85 -8.07 -6.41 -5.21
C ALA A 85 -6.82 -6.72 -4.36
N THR A 86 -5.67 -6.15 -4.73
CA THR A 86 -4.41 -6.29 -4.00
C THR A 86 -4.47 -5.60 -2.62
N LEU A 87 -5.08 -4.41 -2.53
CA LEU A 87 -5.27 -3.71 -1.26
C LEU A 87 -6.17 -4.51 -0.30
N LYS A 88 -7.27 -5.10 -0.80
CA LYS A 88 -8.15 -5.99 -0.03
C LYS A 88 -7.40 -7.24 0.45
N LEU A 89 -6.54 -7.81 -0.39
CA LEU A 89 -5.70 -8.94 0.00
C LEU A 89 -4.75 -8.57 1.15
N LEU A 90 -4.20 -7.36 1.17
CA LEU A 90 -3.25 -6.90 2.18
C LEU A 90 -3.90 -6.42 3.49
N GLY A 91 -5.04 -5.72 3.44
CA GLY A 91 -5.51 -4.86 4.54
C GLY A 91 -6.73 -5.32 5.33
N SER A 92 -6.92 -6.62 5.57
CA SER A 92 -8.18 -7.17 6.14
C SER A 92 -8.59 -6.68 7.54
N GLU A 93 -7.72 -5.98 8.29
CA GLU A 93 -7.99 -5.54 9.67
C GLU A 93 -8.08 -4.02 9.85
N LYS A 94 -7.82 -3.23 8.81
CA LYS A 94 -7.80 -1.75 8.88
C LYS A 94 -8.88 -1.15 7.99
N ASN A 95 -9.42 -0.01 8.42
CA ASN A 95 -10.32 0.77 7.56
C ASN A 95 -9.47 1.48 6.51
N ILE A 96 -9.75 1.26 5.23
CA ILE A 96 -9.03 1.90 4.13
C ILE A 96 -9.96 2.93 3.49
N PHE A 97 -9.54 4.19 3.53
CA PHE A 97 -10.22 5.31 2.92
C PHE A 97 -9.41 5.81 1.73
N ILE A 98 -10.02 5.87 0.56
CA ILE A 98 -9.40 6.45 -0.64
C ILE A 98 -10.02 7.82 -0.86
N LEU A 99 -9.20 8.87 -0.82
CA LEU A 99 -9.59 10.25 -1.10
C LEU A 99 -9.04 10.65 -2.47
N ASP A 100 -9.93 10.98 -3.39
CA ASP A 100 -9.61 11.30 -4.79
C ASP A 100 -10.44 12.51 -5.28
N SER A 101 -10.07 13.07 -6.42
CA SER A 101 -10.78 14.18 -7.05
C SER A 101 -12.18 13.76 -7.51
N VAL A 102 -13.15 14.68 -7.35
CA VAL A 102 -14.55 14.52 -7.80
C VAL A 102 -14.62 14.17 -9.30
N ILE A 103 -13.65 14.58 -10.11
CA ILE A 103 -13.59 14.28 -11.55
C ILE A 103 -13.54 12.76 -11.80
N ASN A 104 -12.99 11.98 -10.87
CA ASN A 104 -12.88 10.53 -10.99
C ASN A 104 -14.12 9.76 -10.50
N GLU A 105 -15.19 10.46 -10.06
CA GLU A 105 -16.40 9.84 -9.50
C GLU A 105 -16.99 8.74 -10.40
N LEU A 106 -16.98 8.94 -11.72
CA LEU A 106 -17.50 7.97 -12.69
C LEU A 106 -16.71 6.66 -12.72
N HIS A 107 -15.41 6.68 -12.37
CA HIS A 107 -14.59 5.47 -12.28
C HIS A 107 -14.91 4.60 -11.06
N TYR A 108 -15.63 5.16 -10.08
CA TYR A 108 -15.89 4.53 -8.79
C TYR A 108 -17.36 4.24 -8.50
N LYS A 109 -18.28 4.82 -9.27
CA LYS A 109 -19.72 4.88 -9.00
C LYS A 109 -20.42 3.52 -8.84
N GLU A 110 -19.80 2.43 -9.30
CA GLU A 110 -20.31 1.06 -9.17
C GLU A 110 -19.44 0.14 -8.28
N LYS A 111 -18.48 0.71 -7.54
CA LYS A 111 -17.44 -0.07 -6.85
C LYS A 111 -17.68 -0.12 -5.35
N SER A 112 -17.44 -1.30 -4.76
CA SER A 112 -17.62 -1.61 -3.33
C SER A 112 -16.55 -1.00 -2.41
N CYS A 113 -15.92 0.10 -2.82
CA CYS A 113 -14.91 0.78 -2.01
C CYS A 113 -15.56 1.94 -1.24
N HIS A 114 -15.22 2.10 0.04
CA HIS A 114 -15.63 3.24 0.86
C HIS A 114 -14.86 4.49 0.44
N ILE A 115 -15.24 5.06 -0.70
CA ILE A 115 -14.67 6.30 -1.23
C ILE A 115 -15.46 7.44 -0.61
N VAL A 116 -14.78 8.24 0.21
CA VAL A 116 -15.35 9.42 0.85
C VAL A 116 -15.05 10.61 -0.05
N LYS A 117 -16.11 11.31 -0.46
CA LYS A 117 -16.06 12.50 -1.32
C LYS A 117 -15.52 13.72 -0.59
#